data_AF-A0A5M3VZZ8-F1
#
_entry.id   AF-A0A5M3VZZ8-F1
#
_cell.length_a   1.000
_cell.length_b   1.000
_cell.length_c   1.000
_cell.angle_alpha   90.00
_cell.angle_beta   90.00
_cell.angle_gamma   90.00
#
_symmetry.space_group_name_H-M   'P 1'
#
loop_
_entity.id
_entity.type
_entity.pdbx_description
1 polymer ?
#
loop_
_entity_poly.entity_id
_entity_poly.type
_entity_poly.pdbx_seq_one_letter_code
_entity_poly.pdbx_strand_id
1 'polypeptide(L)'
;MPDDDPLITRIPADVDQPDKIAFGLTVRQLVIVALTGGLAAGIYYLFHNVLPVLILAALLLPVIAVGTALALGRRDGLSLDQFAVAAWVFARSSKRLVTAPEGVAEPPRWCRLRGKLPAPLRLPVRAIRTDGALELSEGVAVLVETSTLSFHLRTPGEQNALVGAFGRWLNSLDAPVQILVRAKPIDLGHLIDGTARHAEDLPHPALTHAAAEHIEFLHHLGATTDLLARQVLIVLREHQPANGRRAVRRDACAAVVLRRAAETEHILAALGLTTRVLDASAAHRILTECLDPGGWHPFTAARPDELITSSEACP
;
A
#
# COMPACT_ATOMS: atom_id res chain seq x y z
N MET A 1 -2.57 31.87 -31.66
CA MET A 1 -1.84 31.85 -30.37
C MET A 1 -0.93 30.64 -30.41
N PRO A 2 0.30 30.69 -29.90
CA PRO A 2 1.14 29.50 -29.89
C PRO A 2 0.58 28.55 -28.82
N ASP A 3 -0.08 27.48 -29.25
CA ASP A 3 -0.63 26.39 -28.43
C ASP A 3 0.45 25.37 -27.99
N ASP A 4 1.73 25.71 -28.14
CA ASP A 4 2.88 24.83 -27.90
C ASP A 4 3.58 25.09 -26.57
N ASP A 5 2.92 25.72 -25.60
CA ASP A 5 3.49 25.76 -24.25
C ASP A 5 3.20 24.40 -23.58
N PRO A 6 4.22 23.55 -23.34
CA PRO A 6 4.00 22.26 -22.70
C PRO A 6 3.36 22.53 -21.33
N LEU A 7 2.30 21.77 -21.00
CA LEU A 7 1.64 21.82 -19.69
C LEU A 7 2.59 21.32 -18.59
N ILE A 8 3.67 22.05 -18.34
CA ILE A 8 4.61 21.81 -17.25
C ILE A 8 4.01 22.47 -16.01
N THR A 9 3.02 21.80 -15.44
CA THR A 9 2.61 22.12 -14.08
C THR A 9 3.71 21.65 -13.14
N ARG A 10 4.29 22.55 -12.34
CA ARG A 10 5.18 22.16 -11.24
C ARG A 10 4.35 21.42 -10.21
N ILE A 11 4.30 20.09 -10.33
CA ILE A 11 3.69 19.24 -9.31
C ILE A 11 4.58 19.36 -8.06
N PRO A 12 4.05 19.88 -6.94
CA PRO A 12 4.83 19.93 -5.70
C PRO A 12 5.24 18.50 -5.33
N ALA A 13 6.49 18.35 -4.87
CA ALA A 13 7.05 17.04 -4.51
C ALA A 13 6.30 16.35 -3.36
N ASP A 14 5.48 17.10 -2.60
CA ASP A 14 4.70 16.63 -1.47
C ASP A 14 3.26 17.17 -1.59
N VAL A 15 2.38 16.35 -2.19
CA VAL A 15 0.97 16.70 -2.45
C VAL A 15 0.14 16.68 -1.15
N ASP A 16 0.59 15.95 -0.13
CA ASP A 16 -0.09 15.80 1.16
C ASP A 16 0.40 16.80 2.22
N GLN A 17 0.97 17.94 1.81
CA GLN A 17 1.50 18.92 2.75
C GLN A 17 0.36 19.50 3.62
N PRO A 18 0.42 19.34 4.96
CA PRO A 18 -0.63 19.85 5.84
C PRO A 18 -0.67 21.37 5.81
N ASP A 19 -1.88 21.92 5.83
CA ASP A 19 -2.12 23.35 5.75
C ASP A 19 -1.46 24.12 6.92
N LYS A 20 -0.81 25.23 6.59
CA LYS A 20 -0.02 26.06 7.51
C LYS A 20 -0.84 27.30 7.84
N ILE A 21 -1.27 27.40 9.10
CA ILE A 21 -2.24 28.44 9.50
C ILE A 21 -1.55 29.69 10.04
N ALA A 22 -0.52 29.53 10.88
CA ALA A 22 0.15 30.66 11.51
C ALA A 22 1.65 30.40 11.67
N PHE A 23 2.49 31.40 11.38
CA PHE A 23 3.96 31.34 11.49
C PHE A 23 4.61 30.16 10.75
N GLY A 24 3.96 29.64 9.71
CA GLY A 24 4.43 28.45 8.98
C GLY A 24 4.22 27.12 9.71
N LEU A 25 3.48 27.11 10.83
CA LEU A 25 3.12 25.93 11.61
C LEU A 25 1.71 25.44 11.28
N THR A 26 1.51 24.13 11.38
CA THR A 26 0.19 23.50 11.30
C THR A 26 -0.59 23.69 12.60
N VAL A 27 -1.92 23.53 12.56
CA VAL A 27 -2.76 23.55 13.79
C VAL A 27 -2.24 22.58 14.83
N ARG A 28 -1.85 21.38 14.40
CA ARG A 28 -1.36 20.33 15.29
C ARG A 28 -0.07 20.75 16.00
N GLN A 29 0.86 21.34 15.26
CA GLN A 29 2.11 21.85 15.83
C GLN A 29 1.86 22.98 16.83
N LEU A 30 0.94 23.88 16.51
CA LEU A 30 0.55 24.98 17.40
C LEU A 30 -0.06 24.45 18.70
N VAL A 31 -0.94 23.44 18.62
CA VAL A 31 -1.50 22.77 19.80
C VAL A 31 -0.41 22.11 20.65
N ILE A 32 0.55 21.41 20.05
CA ILE A 32 1.67 20.77 20.78
C ILE A 32 2.52 21.83 21.48
N VAL A 33 2.88 22.92 20.80
CA VAL A 33 3.66 24.02 21.37
C VAL A 33 2.89 24.72 22.50
N ALA A 34 1.59 24.98 22.31
CA ALA A 34 0.74 25.59 23.33
C ALA A 34 0.60 24.71 24.58
N LEU A 35 0.40 23.39 24.41
CA LEU A 35 0.35 22.44 25.51
C LEU A 35 1.69 22.33 26.25
N THR A 36 2.80 22.29 25.50
CA THR A 36 4.15 22.26 26.09
C THR A 36 4.44 23.54 26.87
N GLY A 37 4.10 24.70 26.30
CA GLY A 37 4.26 26.00 26.95
C GLY A 37 3.37 26.12 28.19
N GLY A 38 2.13 25.65 28.13
CA GLY A 38 1.21 25.61 29.28
C GLY A 38 1.73 24.70 30.40
N LEU A 39 2.25 23.53 30.06
CA LEU A 39 2.87 22.61 31.03
C LEU A 39 4.12 23.24 31.68
N ALA A 40 4.99 23.85 30.87
CA ALA A 40 6.18 24.55 31.35
C ALA A 40 5.81 25.73 32.28
N ALA A 41 4.80 26.52 31.90
CA ALA A 41 4.29 27.61 32.73
C ALA A 41 3.68 27.09 34.04
N GLY A 42 2.93 25.99 34.00
CA GLY A 42 2.36 25.36 35.20
C GLY A 42 3.44 24.89 36.19
N ILE A 43 4.49 24.23 35.68
CA ILE A 43 5.66 23.83 36.48
C ILE A 43 6.35 25.07 37.07
N TYR A 44 6.53 26.14 36.28
CA TYR A 44 7.11 27.38 36.76
C TYR A 44 6.29 28.01 37.90
N TYR A 45 4.98 28.22 37.71
CA TYR A 45 4.12 28.85 38.71
C TYR A 45 3.99 28.04 40.00
N LEU A 46 4.01 26.71 39.92
CA LEU A 46 3.87 25.86 41.10
C LEU A 46 5.15 25.83 41.95
N PHE A 47 6.33 25.95 41.33
CA PHE A 47 7.61 25.70 41.99
C PHE A 47 8.57 26.89 42.07
N HIS A 48 8.30 28.03 41.42
CA HIS A 48 9.24 29.16 41.40
C HIS A 48 9.57 29.72 42.79
N ASN A 49 8.68 29.56 43.78
CA ASN A 49 8.88 30.03 45.15
C ASN A 49 9.64 29.03 46.03
N VAL A 50 9.76 27.78 45.60
CA VAL A 50 10.30 26.68 46.42
C VAL A 50 11.63 26.17 45.88
N LEU A 51 11.82 26.19 44.55
CA LEU A 51 13.02 25.68 43.90
C LEU A 51 13.99 26.80 43.49
N PRO A 52 15.30 26.63 43.69
CA PRO A 52 16.33 27.46 43.08
C PRO A 52 16.22 27.48 41.55
N VAL A 53 16.54 28.63 40.94
CA VAL A 53 16.40 28.87 39.49
C VAL A 53 17.08 27.80 38.65
N LEU A 54 18.26 27.31 39.06
CA LEU A 54 19.01 26.28 38.33
C LEU A 54 18.26 24.94 38.25
N ILE A 55 17.59 24.54 39.34
CA ILE A 55 16.83 23.28 39.38
C ILE A 55 15.57 23.41 38.52
N LEU A 56 14.91 24.56 38.59
CA LEU A 56 13.74 24.85 37.77
C LEU A 56 14.08 24.85 36.26
N ALA A 57 15.19 25.49 35.89
CA ALA A 57 15.69 25.48 34.52
C ALA A 57 16.04 24.06 34.04
N ALA A 58 16.69 23.25 34.89
CA ALA A 58 17.02 21.87 34.58
C ALA A 58 15.78 20.98 34.36
N LEU A 59 14.64 21.30 35.00
CA LEU A 59 13.38 20.60 34.80
C LEU A 59 12.62 21.09 33.56
N LEU A 60 12.61 22.40 33.30
CA LEU A 60 11.87 23.00 32.18
C LEU A 60 12.54 22.76 30.82
N LEU A 61 13.87 22.84 30.77
CA LEU A 61 14.63 22.68 29.54
C LEU A 61 14.35 21.36 28.80
N PRO A 62 14.35 20.17 29.44
CA PRO A 62 14.00 18.93 28.74
C PRO A 62 12.54 18.89 28.30
N VAL A 63 11.60 19.46 29.08
CA VAL A 63 10.17 19.51 28.69
C VAL A 63 9.99 20.34 27.43
N ILE A 64 10.59 21.53 27.38
CA ILE A 64 10.54 22.41 26.22
C ILE A 64 11.25 21.76 25.03
N ALA A 65 12.43 21.16 25.25
CA ALA A 65 13.19 20.49 24.19
C ALA A 65 12.40 19.31 23.58
N VAL A 66 11.76 18.48 24.40
CA VAL A 66 10.93 17.36 23.94
C VAL A 66 9.69 17.86 23.20
N GLY A 67 8.97 18.86 23.72
CA GLY A 67 7.80 19.40 23.03
C GLY A 67 8.14 20.08 21.70
N THR A 68 9.27 20.78 21.64
CA THR A 68 9.80 21.38 20.41
C THR A 68 10.19 20.30 19.40
N ALA A 69 10.89 19.24 19.86
CA ALA A 69 11.24 18.10 19.02
C ALA A 69 9.98 17.39 18.50
N LEU A 70 8.96 17.16 19.33
CA LEU A 70 7.69 16.56 18.91
C LEU A 70 6.94 17.41 17.88
N ALA A 71 6.97 18.74 18.02
CA ALA A 71 6.29 19.65 17.10
C ALA A 71 7.02 19.80 15.75
N LEU A 72 8.34 19.93 15.77
CA LEU A 72 9.14 20.27 14.57
C LEU A 72 9.86 19.07 13.96
N GLY A 73 10.10 18.03 14.74
CA GLY A 73 10.83 16.86 14.30
C GLY A 73 10.02 16.02 13.31
N ARG A 74 10.72 15.54 12.30
CA ARG A 74 10.21 14.56 11.33
C ARG A 74 11.17 13.38 11.26
N ARG A 75 10.61 12.20 11.08
CA ARG A 75 11.35 10.97 10.82
C ARG A 75 10.61 10.18 9.75
N ASP A 76 11.32 9.83 8.68
CA ASP A 76 10.80 8.99 7.59
C ASP A 76 9.47 9.54 7.00
N GLY A 77 9.34 10.87 6.91
CA GLY A 77 8.14 11.56 6.41
C GLY A 77 7.01 11.77 7.44
N LEU A 78 7.05 11.08 8.58
CA LEU A 78 6.08 11.25 9.67
C LEU A 78 6.55 12.33 10.67
N SER A 79 5.62 13.04 11.28
CA SER A 79 5.92 13.92 12.40
C SER A 79 6.21 13.10 13.67
N LEU A 80 7.10 13.60 14.54
CA LEU A 80 7.57 12.84 15.70
C LEU A 80 6.45 12.50 16.71
N ASP A 81 5.39 13.30 16.80
CA ASP A 81 4.19 12.99 17.58
C ASP A 81 3.47 11.74 17.06
N GLN A 82 3.24 11.65 15.74
CA GLN A 82 2.63 10.49 15.11
C GLN A 82 3.51 9.26 15.23
N PHE A 83 4.83 9.44 15.05
CA PHE A 83 5.80 8.37 15.25
C PHE A 83 5.79 7.87 16.70
N ALA A 84 5.74 8.76 17.70
CA ALA A 84 5.68 8.38 19.11
C ALA A 84 4.38 7.63 19.44
N VAL A 85 3.23 8.06 18.91
CA VAL A 85 1.95 7.36 19.07
C VAL A 85 2.00 5.99 18.40
N ALA A 86 2.51 5.90 17.17
CA ALA A 86 2.66 4.63 16.45
C ALA A 86 3.60 3.67 17.21
N ALA A 87 4.73 4.17 17.72
CA ALA A 87 5.66 3.41 18.53
C ALA A 87 5.03 2.94 19.85
N TRP A 88 4.22 3.79 20.51
CA TRP A 88 3.51 3.41 21.73
C TRP A 88 2.43 2.35 21.48
N VAL A 89 1.64 2.52 20.41
CA VAL A 89 0.64 1.54 19.98
C VAL A 89 1.32 0.22 19.61
N PHE A 90 2.43 0.26 18.88
CA PHE A 90 3.24 -0.91 18.53
C PHE A 90 3.86 -1.59 19.76
N ALA A 91 4.34 -0.82 20.74
CA ALA A 91 4.88 -1.37 21.98
C ALA A 91 3.80 -2.07 22.83
N ARG A 92 2.54 -1.61 22.73
CA ARG A 92 1.38 -2.20 23.42
C ARG A 92 0.70 -3.31 22.64
N SER A 93 0.92 -3.41 21.32
CA SER A 93 0.29 -4.43 20.50
C SER A 93 0.86 -5.82 20.81
N SER A 94 0.04 -6.86 20.58
CA SER A 94 0.53 -8.22 20.70
C SER A 94 1.47 -8.54 19.55
N LYS A 95 2.69 -8.99 19.86
CA LYS A 95 3.69 -9.40 18.87
C LYS A 95 3.49 -10.83 18.35
N ARG A 96 2.60 -11.59 18.98
CA ARG A 96 2.26 -12.97 18.59
C ARG A 96 0.83 -12.96 18.08
N LEU A 97 0.68 -13.10 16.77
CA LEU A 97 -0.61 -13.13 16.08
C LEU A 97 -0.82 -14.51 15.46
N VAL A 98 -2.03 -15.04 15.58
CA VAL A 98 -2.40 -16.36 15.04
C VAL A 98 -3.71 -16.24 14.26
N THR A 99 -3.83 -17.00 13.17
CA THR A 99 -5.08 -17.15 12.42
C THR A 99 -6.11 -17.88 13.29
N ALA A 100 -7.01 -17.13 13.90
CA ALA A 100 -8.02 -17.64 14.82
C ALA A 100 -9.37 -16.95 14.54
N PRO A 101 -10.11 -17.38 13.49
CA PRO A 101 -11.36 -16.72 13.08
C PRO A 101 -12.43 -16.74 14.17
N GLU A 102 -12.46 -17.79 14.99
CA GLU A 102 -13.38 -17.96 16.13
C GLU A 102 -12.83 -17.36 17.44
N GLY A 103 -11.64 -16.76 17.38
CA GLY A 103 -10.89 -16.32 18.56
C GLY A 103 -9.91 -17.38 19.05
N VAL A 104 -9.00 -16.95 19.93
CA VAL A 104 -7.98 -17.84 20.50
C VAL A 104 -8.60 -18.60 21.66
N ALA A 105 -8.71 -19.93 21.53
CA ALA A 105 -9.23 -20.78 22.57
C ALA A 105 -8.41 -20.66 23.86
N GLU A 106 -9.10 -20.59 24.99
CA GLU A 106 -8.43 -20.58 26.30
C GLU A 106 -7.74 -21.93 26.54
N PRO A 107 -6.56 -21.92 27.18
CA PRO A 107 -5.86 -23.15 27.46
C PRO A 107 -6.67 -24.01 28.44
N PRO A 108 -6.64 -25.34 28.30
CA PRO A 108 -7.28 -26.25 29.25
C PRO A 108 -6.78 -25.99 30.67
N ARG A 109 -7.65 -26.18 31.67
CA ARG A 109 -7.35 -25.89 33.09
C ARG A 109 -6.10 -26.58 33.67
N TRP A 110 -5.68 -27.70 33.09
CA TRP A 110 -4.47 -28.43 33.49
C TRP A 110 -3.18 -27.86 32.89
N CYS A 111 -3.27 -27.00 31.88
CA CYS A 111 -2.14 -26.37 31.22
C CYS A 111 -1.82 -25.02 31.88
N ARG A 112 -0.66 -24.94 32.56
CA ARG A 112 -0.13 -23.66 33.08
C ARG A 112 0.69 -22.97 32.00
N LEU A 113 0.10 -21.99 31.34
CA LEU A 113 0.79 -21.19 30.33
C LEU A 113 1.77 -20.20 30.99
N ARG A 114 3.02 -20.19 30.50
CA ARG A 114 3.98 -19.13 30.81
C ARG A 114 3.90 -18.06 29.72
N GLY A 115 3.45 -16.86 30.10
CA GLY A 115 3.37 -15.69 29.22
C GLY A 115 1.95 -15.37 28.76
N LYS A 116 1.84 -14.46 27.79
CA LYS A 116 0.56 -14.01 27.22
C LYS A 116 0.16 -14.94 26.08
N LEU A 117 -1.14 -15.22 25.98
CA LEU A 117 -1.72 -15.89 24.81
C LEU A 117 -1.48 -15.06 23.54
N PRO A 118 -1.32 -15.71 22.38
CA PRO A 118 -1.31 -15.00 21.11
C PRO A 118 -2.64 -14.26 20.93
N ALA A 119 -2.62 -13.15 20.20
CA ALA A 119 -3.82 -12.44 19.82
C ALA A 119 -4.30 -12.91 18.43
N PRO A 120 -5.60 -12.83 18.12
CA PRO A 120 -6.10 -13.19 16.79
C PRO A 120 -5.57 -12.19 15.74
N LEU A 121 -5.07 -12.72 14.63
CA LEU A 121 -4.72 -11.95 13.44
C LEU A 121 -6.00 -11.45 12.78
N ARG A 122 -6.21 -10.13 12.77
CA ARG A 122 -7.35 -9.48 12.13
C ARG A 122 -6.90 -8.84 10.82
N LEU A 123 -7.13 -9.54 9.71
CA LEU A 123 -6.88 -8.99 8.37
C LEU A 123 -8.03 -8.05 7.97
N PRO A 124 -7.75 -6.94 7.25
CA PRO A 124 -8.79 -6.05 6.71
C PRO A 124 -9.71 -6.77 5.72
N VAL A 125 -9.14 -7.67 4.93
CA VAL A 125 -9.86 -8.56 4.00
C VAL A 125 -10.24 -9.83 4.74
N ARG A 126 -11.53 -10.18 4.72
CA ARG A 126 -12.11 -11.36 5.37
C ARG A 126 -12.24 -12.54 4.43
N ALA A 127 -12.60 -12.28 3.18
CA ALA A 127 -12.80 -13.29 2.16
C ALA A 127 -12.57 -12.69 0.77
N ILE A 128 -12.23 -13.54 -0.19
CA ILE A 128 -12.15 -13.21 -1.62
C ILE A 128 -13.26 -13.98 -2.31
N ARG A 129 -14.20 -13.27 -2.93
CA ARG A 129 -15.29 -13.87 -3.71
C ARG A 129 -14.74 -14.41 -5.02
N THR A 130 -15.44 -15.37 -5.63
CA THR A 130 -15.01 -16.01 -6.88
C THR A 130 -14.89 -15.03 -8.05
N ASP A 131 -15.64 -13.93 -8.02
CA ASP A 131 -15.61 -12.84 -9.00
C ASP A 131 -14.50 -11.81 -8.76
N GLY A 132 -13.61 -12.04 -7.78
CA GLY A 132 -12.48 -11.16 -7.47
C GLY A 132 -12.78 -10.06 -6.44
N ALA A 133 -14.03 -9.91 -6.01
CA ALA A 133 -14.39 -8.93 -4.99
C ALA A 133 -13.87 -9.32 -3.59
N LEU A 134 -13.25 -8.37 -2.90
CA LEU A 134 -12.71 -8.50 -1.56
C LEU A 134 -13.75 -8.09 -0.52
N GLU A 135 -14.14 -9.01 0.35
CA GLU A 135 -15.00 -8.70 1.49
C GLU A 135 -14.19 -8.06 2.61
N LEU A 136 -14.53 -6.83 2.99
CA LEU A 136 -13.90 -6.11 4.09
C LEU A 136 -14.75 -6.22 5.36
N SER A 137 -14.23 -5.74 6.50
CA SER A 137 -15.05 -5.56 7.70
C SER A 137 -16.22 -4.61 7.46
N GLU A 138 -15.95 -3.53 6.73
CA GLU A 138 -16.87 -2.44 6.41
C GLU A 138 -16.89 -2.20 4.89
N GLY A 139 -17.68 -3.00 4.17
CA GLY A 139 -17.87 -2.87 2.72
C GLY A 139 -17.17 -3.92 1.87
N VAL A 140 -17.03 -3.60 0.58
CA VAL A 140 -16.42 -4.45 -0.44
C VAL A 140 -15.41 -3.63 -1.23
N ALA A 141 -14.31 -4.25 -1.65
CA ALA A 141 -13.34 -3.64 -2.54
C ALA A 141 -13.04 -4.52 -3.76
N VAL A 142 -12.62 -3.90 -4.86
CA VAL A 142 -12.10 -4.58 -6.05
C VAL A 142 -10.78 -3.93 -6.42
N LEU A 143 -9.85 -4.75 -6.89
CA LEU A 143 -8.54 -4.31 -7.36
C LEU A 143 -8.53 -4.31 -8.88
N VAL A 144 -8.02 -3.22 -9.46
CA VAL A 144 -7.72 -3.12 -10.89
C VAL A 144 -6.22 -2.89 -11.02
N GLU A 145 -5.54 -3.74 -11.78
CA GLU A 145 -4.13 -3.55 -12.12
C GLU A 145 -4.02 -2.78 -13.43
N THR A 146 -3.11 -1.80 -13.48
CA THR A 146 -2.85 -1.00 -14.68
C THR A 146 -1.35 -0.90 -14.94
N SER A 147 -0.98 -0.87 -16.21
CA SER A 147 0.38 -0.48 -16.61
C SER A 147 0.58 1.04 -16.49
N THR A 148 1.82 1.44 -16.80
CA THR A 148 2.22 2.85 -16.92
C THR A 148 2.51 3.18 -18.38
N LEU A 149 2.42 4.45 -18.75
CA LEU A 149 2.81 4.95 -20.06
C LEU A 149 3.89 6.02 -19.94
N SER A 150 4.75 6.13 -20.95
CA SER A 150 5.81 7.15 -21.03
C SER A 150 5.25 8.52 -21.44
N PHE A 151 4.63 9.23 -20.49
CA PHE A 151 3.89 10.47 -20.76
C PHE A 151 4.76 11.55 -21.44
N HIS A 152 5.98 11.75 -20.97
CA HIS A 152 6.91 12.76 -21.51
C HIS A 152 7.43 12.46 -22.92
N LEU A 153 7.29 11.22 -23.40
CA LEU A 153 7.68 10.85 -24.77
C LEU A 153 6.54 11.07 -25.79
N ARG A 154 5.37 11.53 -25.34
CA ARG A 154 4.20 11.82 -26.19
C ARG A 154 4.24 13.24 -26.73
N THR A 155 3.61 13.46 -27.86
CA THR A 155 3.42 14.81 -28.43
C THR A 155 2.53 15.67 -27.51
N PRO A 156 2.61 17.01 -27.55
CA PRO A 156 1.75 17.87 -26.72
C PRO A 156 0.26 17.61 -26.91
N GLY A 157 -0.18 17.34 -28.15
CA GLY A 157 -1.58 16.98 -28.45
C GLY A 157 -2.01 15.66 -27.79
N GLU A 158 -1.16 14.63 -27.84
CA GLU A 158 -1.40 13.36 -27.15
C GLU A 158 -1.40 13.53 -25.63
N GLN A 159 -0.47 14.32 -25.08
CA GLN A 159 -0.43 14.64 -23.65
C GLN A 159 -1.73 15.32 -23.20
N ASN A 160 -2.21 16.32 -23.95
CA ASN A 160 -3.47 17.01 -23.66
C ASN A 160 -4.67 16.05 -23.73
N ALA A 161 -4.69 15.16 -24.73
CA ALA A 161 -5.74 14.15 -24.86
C ALA A 161 -5.74 13.18 -23.66
N LEU A 162 -4.57 12.71 -23.24
CA LEU A 162 -4.40 11.83 -22.07
C LEU A 162 -4.83 12.53 -20.78
N VAL A 163 -4.40 13.77 -20.55
CA VAL A 163 -4.80 14.56 -19.37
C VAL A 163 -6.31 14.78 -19.35
N GLY A 164 -6.91 15.18 -20.48
CA GLY A 164 -8.35 15.39 -20.57
C GLY A 164 -9.15 14.12 -20.33
N ALA A 165 -8.66 12.97 -20.82
CA ALA A 165 -9.34 11.70 -20.65
C ALA A 165 -9.17 11.11 -19.24
N PHE A 166 -7.98 11.26 -18.62
CA PHE A 166 -7.78 10.96 -17.20
C PHE A 166 -8.64 11.85 -16.30
N GLY A 167 -8.76 13.15 -16.63
CA GLY A 167 -9.67 14.07 -15.94
C GLY A 167 -11.14 13.66 -16.05
N ARG A 168 -11.58 13.16 -17.21
CA ARG A 168 -12.93 12.58 -17.38
C ARG A 168 -13.14 11.35 -16.49
N TRP A 169 -12.15 10.47 -16.41
CA TRP A 169 -12.21 9.32 -15.49
C TRP A 169 -12.36 9.79 -14.04
N LEU A 170 -11.51 10.72 -13.57
CA LEU A 170 -11.60 11.26 -12.22
C LEU A 170 -12.98 11.89 -11.93
N ASN A 171 -13.54 12.63 -12.89
CA ASN A 171 -14.86 13.24 -12.77
C ASN A 171 -16.02 12.24 -12.83
N SER A 172 -15.79 11.02 -13.34
CA SER A 172 -16.80 9.94 -13.31
C SER A 172 -16.86 9.17 -12.00
N LEU A 173 -15.86 9.35 -11.12
CA LEU A 173 -15.81 8.66 -9.83
C LEU A 173 -16.88 9.24 -8.89
N ASP A 174 -17.76 8.38 -8.40
CA ASP A 174 -18.83 8.70 -7.46
C ASP A 174 -18.52 8.22 -6.03
N ALA A 175 -17.36 7.59 -5.82
CA ALA A 175 -16.85 7.11 -4.55
C ALA A 175 -15.32 7.29 -4.46
N PRO A 176 -14.74 7.32 -3.25
CA PRO A 176 -13.29 7.40 -3.08
C PRO A 176 -12.57 6.22 -3.74
N VAL A 177 -11.54 6.54 -4.53
CA VAL A 177 -10.65 5.58 -5.17
C VAL A 177 -9.24 5.80 -4.65
N GLN A 178 -8.53 4.71 -4.38
CA GLN A 178 -7.12 4.76 -4.00
C GLN A 178 -6.26 4.27 -5.16
N ILE A 179 -5.25 5.07 -5.55
CA ILE A 179 -4.21 4.66 -6.49
C ILE A 179 -2.98 4.31 -5.69
N LEU A 180 -2.62 3.02 -5.66
CA LEU A 180 -1.45 2.49 -4.99
C LEU A 180 -0.37 2.23 -6.03
N VAL A 181 0.77 2.92 -5.91
CA VAL A 181 1.97 2.64 -6.70
C VAL A 181 2.98 1.97 -5.79
N ARG A 182 3.43 0.77 -6.15
CA ARG A 182 4.45 0.03 -5.40
C ARG A 182 5.62 -0.38 -6.29
N ALA A 183 6.81 -0.39 -5.72
CA ALA A 183 7.98 -1.03 -6.32
C ALA A 183 7.96 -2.52 -5.93
N LYS A 184 8.11 -3.40 -6.91
CA LYS A 184 8.15 -4.85 -6.74
C LYS A 184 9.45 -5.40 -7.32
N PRO A 185 10.21 -6.23 -6.58
CA PRO A 185 11.33 -6.97 -7.15
C PRO A 185 10.88 -7.84 -8.33
N ILE A 186 11.61 -7.77 -9.42
CA ILE A 186 11.39 -8.60 -10.60
C ILE A 186 12.17 -9.89 -10.41
N ASP A 187 11.46 -11.01 -10.42
CA ASP A 187 12.09 -12.33 -10.52
C ASP A 187 12.22 -12.72 -11.99
N LEU A 188 13.46 -12.88 -12.46
CA LEU A 188 13.77 -13.32 -13.82
C LEU A 188 13.78 -14.84 -13.96
N GLY A 189 13.74 -15.61 -12.87
CA GLY A 189 13.87 -17.08 -12.89
C GLY A 189 12.90 -17.75 -13.86
N HIS A 190 11.63 -17.36 -13.83
CA HIS A 190 10.63 -17.90 -14.75
C HIS A 190 10.92 -17.57 -16.23
N LEU A 191 11.41 -16.35 -16.51
CA LEU A 191 11.78 -15.96 -17.89
C LEU A 191 13.00 -16.76 -18.36
N ILE A 192 13.97 -16.95 -17.48
CA ILE A 192 15.18 -17.75 -17.73
C ILE A 192 14.80 -19.20 -18.01
N ASP A 193 14.02 -19.84 -17.15
CA ASP A 193 13.56 -21.23 -17.30
C ASP A 193 12.68 -21.41 -18.54
N GLY A 194 11.83 -20.42 -18.84
CA GLY A 194 11.03 -20.39 -20.06
C GLY A 194 11.90 -20.32 -21.31
N THR A 195 12.90 -19.43 -21.31
CA THR A 195 13.82 -19.28 -22.44
C THR A 195 14.69 -20.53 -22.62
N ALA A 196 15.17 -21.13 -21.52
CA ALA A 196 15.96 -22.34 -21.54
C ALA A 196 15.20 -23.51 -22.17
N ARG A 197 13.93 -23.72 -21.78
CA ARG A 197 13.08 -24.75 -22.36
C ARG A 197 12.87 -24.55 -23.86
N HIS A 198 12.57 -23.32 -24.30
CA HIS A 198 12.36 -23.05 -25.73
C HIS A 198 13.66 -23.12 -26.54
N ALA A 199 14.83 -22.90 -25.91
CA ALA A 199 16.11 -22.91 -26.60
C ALA A 199 16.46 -24.28 -27.19
N GLU A 200 15.98 -25.36 -26.57
CA GLU A 200 16.17 -26.74 -27.02
C GLU A 200 15.44 -27.04 -28.35
N ASP A 201 14.31 -26.36 -28.59
CA ASP A 201 13.44 -26.58 -29.75
C ASP A 201 13.75 -25.60 -30.92
N LEU A 202 14.77 -24.75 -30.79
CA LEU A 202 15.08 -23.76 -31.83
C LEU A 202 15.64 -24.43 -33.10
N PRO A 203 15.15 -24.04 -34.30
CA PRO A 203 15.45 -24.76 -35.54
C PRO A 203 16.87 -24.56 -36.08
N HIS A 204 17.63 -23.58 -35.55
CA HIS A 204 18.95 -23.22 -36.05
C HIS A 204 19.95 -23.07 -34.89
N PRO A 205 21.17 -23.65 -34.98
CA PRO A 205 22.13 -23.68 -33.87
C PRO A 205 22.57 -22.28 -33.39
N ALA A 206 22.64 -21.31 -34.30
CA ALA A 206 22.93 -19.92 -33.94
C ALA A 206 21.86 -19.30 -33.00
N LEU A 207 20.59 -19.71 -33.13
CA LEU A 207 19.51 -19.22 -32.26
C LEU A 207 19.62 -19.86 -30.87
N THR A 208 19.96 -21.15 -30.79
CA THR A 208 20.25 -21.83 -29.51
C THR A 208 21.42 -21.16 -28.79
N HIS A 209 22.49 -20.81 -29.51
CA HIS A 209 23.62 -20.08 -28.94
C HIS A 209 23.22 -18.69 -28.41
N ALA A 210 22.49 -17.91 -29.21
CA ALA A 210 21.99 -16.60 -28.78
C ALA A 210 21.05 -16.69 -27.57
N ALA A 211 20.23 -17.74 -27.48
CA ALA A 211 19.37 -17.98 -26.33
C ALA A 211 20.20 -18.28 -25.06
N ALA A 212 21.27 -19.07 -25.18
CA ALA A 212 22.18 -19.34 -24.07
C ALA A 212 22.90 -18.07 -23.58
N GLU A 213 23.41 -17.25 -24.50
CA GLU A 213 24.00 -15.94 -24.18
C GLU A 213 22.98 -15.01 -23.48
N HIS A 214 21.74 -15.01 -23.96
CA HIS A 214 20.68 -14.21 -23.34
C HIS A 214 20.35 -14.69 -21.92
N ILE A 215 20.28 -16.00 -21.69
CA ILE A 215 20.08 -16.58 -20.35
C ILE A 215 21.22 -16.18 -19.41
N GLU A 216 22.47 -16.28 -19.86
CA GLU A 216 23.64 -15.86 -19.07
C GLU A 216 23.57 -14.35 -18.74
N PHE A 217 23.19 -13.52 -19.71
CA PHE A 217 22.96 -12.09 -19.48
C PHE A 217 21.87 -11.84 -18.43
N LEU A 218 20.73 -12.54 -18.49
CA LEU A 218 19.64 -12.38 -17.51
C LEU A 218 20.06 -12.82 -16.11
N HIS A 219 20.84 -13.91 -15.99
CA HIS A 219 21.43 -14.31 -14.72
C HIS A 219 22.37 -13.23 -14.16
N HIS A 220 23.25 -12.70 -15.02
CA HIS A 220 24.16 -11.63 -14.62
C HIS A 220 23.40 -10.37 -14.19
N LEU A 221 22.34 -10.00 -14.91
CA LEU A 221 21.51 -8.84 -14.61
C LEU A 221 20.81 -8.99 -13.25
N GLY A 222 20.20 -10.14 -12.98
CA GLY A 222 19.55 -10.42 -11.70
C GLY A 222 20.52 -10.52 -10.52
N ALA A 223 21.77 -10.91 -10.76
CA ALA A 223 22.80 -11.00 -9.71
C ALA A 223 23.46 -9.64 -9.38
N THR A 224 23.52 -8.72 -10.33
CA THR A 224 24.27 -7.46 -10.20
C THR A 224 23.39 -6.24 -9.95
N THR A 225 22.10 -6.31 -10.31
CA THR A 225 21.18 -5.17 -10.26
C THR A 225 19.95 -5.50 -9.43
N ASP A 226 19.52 -4.57 -8.58
CA ASP A 226 18.21 -4.64 -7.94
C ASP A 226 17.13 -4.24 -8.97
N LEU A 227 16.48 -5.25 -9.56
CA LEU A 227 15.49 -5.06 -10.60
C LEU A 227 14.12 -4.79 -9.97
N LEU A 228 13.63 -3.57 -10.12
CA LEU A 228 12.33 -3.15 -9.58
C LEU A 228 11.36 -2.78 -10.70
N ALA A 229 10.18 -3.39 -10.69
CA ALA A 229 9.03 -2.99 -11.50
C ALA A 229 8.10 -2.09 -10.68
N ARG A 230 7.45 -1.12 -11.35
CA ARG A 230 6.32 -0.40 -10.77
C ARG A 230 5.04 -1.19 -11.02
N GLN A 231 4.36 -1.58 -9.95
CA GLN A 231 3.00 -2.10 -10.02
C GLN A 231 2.04 -0.99 -9.58
N VAL A 232 1.05 -0.70 -10.44
CA VAL A 232 0.03 0.31 -10.15
C VAL A 232 -1.31 -0.41 -9.96
N LEU A 233 -1.90 -0.20 -8.79
CA LEU A 233 -3.18 -0.79 -8.40
C LEU A 233 -4.18 0.32 -8.12
N ILE A 234 -5.37 0.20 -8.69
CA ILE A 234 -6.51 1.05 -8.41
C ILE A 234 -7.45 0.25 -7.51
N VAL A 235 -7.67 0.74 -6.30
CA VAL A 235 -8.54 0.13 -5.30
C VAL A 235 -9.85 0.89 -5.29
N LEU A 236 -10.91 0.24 -5.75
CA LEU A 236 -12.27 0.74 -5.71
C LEU A 236 -12.97 0.14 -4.49
N ARG A 237 -13.63 0.98 -3.69
CA ARG A 237 -14.29 0.55 -2.46
C ARG A 237 -15.70 1.10 -2.37
N GLU A 238 -16.65 0.23 -2.05
CA GLU A 238 -18.00 0.62 -1.65
C GLU A 238 -18.16 0.37 -0.16
N HIS A 239 -18.59 1.39 0.59
CA HIS A 239 -18.91 1.24 1.99
C HIS A 239 -20.28 0.58 2.12
N GLN A 240 -20.42 -0.36 3.06
CA GLN A 240 -21.71 -0.95 3.34
C GLN A 240 -22.61 0.12 4.00
N PRO A 241 -23.84 0.39 3.50
CA PRO A 241 -24.73 1.34 4.17
C PRO A 241 -25.10 0.85 5.59
N ALA A 242 -25.86 1.60 6.38
CA ALA A 242 -26.24 1.16 7.74
C ALA A 242 -27.38 0.10 7.80
N ASN A 243 -28.45 0.22 7.00
CA ASN A 243 -29.69 -0.57 7.20
C ASN A 243 -29.96 -1.73 6.20
N GLY A 244 -30.35 -2.92 6.71
CA GLY A 244 -30.88 -4.07 5.92
C GLY A 244 -30.15 -5.41 6.13
N ARG A 245 -30.65 -6.49 5.51
CA ARG A 245 -30.07 -7.87 5.62
C ARG A 245 -28.64 -7.91 5.07
N ARG A 246 -27.68 -8.35 5.89
CA ARG A 246 -26.24 -8.18 5.66
C ARG A 246 -25.72 -8.85 4.36
N ALA A 247 -26.19 -10.04 4.02
CA ALA A 247 -25.72 -10.81 2.86
C ALA A 247 -26.12 -10.17 1.52
N VAL A 248 -27.42 -9.96 1.30
CA VAL A 248 -27.98 -9.32 0.09
C VAL A 248 -27.33 -7.98 -0.22
N ARG A 249 -26.98 -7.22 0.84
CA ARG A 249 -26.31 -5.93 0.71
C ARG A 249 -24.86 -6.06 0.25
N ARG A 250 -24.13 -7.08 0.71
CA ARG A 250 -22.76 -7.31 0.25
C ARG A 250 -22.73 -7.70 -1.21
N ASP A 251 -23.67 -8.55 -1.65
CA ASP A 251 -23.77 -8.91 -3.07
C ASP A 251 -24.10 -7.69 -3.93
N ALA A 252 -25.01 -6.83 -3.48
CA ALA A 252 -25.31 -5.57 -4.17
C ALA A 252 -24.10 -4.62 -4.20
N CYS A 253 -23.41 -4.41 -3.07
CA CYS A 253 -22.18 -3.62 -3.02
C CYS A 253 -21.11 -4.19 -3.95
N ALA A 254 -20.91 -5.51 -3.96
CA ALA A 254 -19.94 -6.17 -4.82
C ALA A 254 -20.28 -5.97 -6.30
N ALA A 255 -21.55 -6.12 -6.69
CA ALA A 255 -21.99 -5.87 -8.06
C ALA A 255 -21.74 -4.41 -8.50
N VAL A 256 -21.99 -3.44 -7.61
CA VAL A 256 -21.72 -2.01 -7.87
C VAL A 256 -20.22 -1.77 -8.07
N VAL A 257 -19.37 -2.26 -7.17
CA VAL A 257 -17.91 -2.05 -7.27
C VAL A 257 -17.34 -2.75 -8.49
N LEU A 258 -17.75 -3.99 -8.78
CA LEU A 258 -17.30 -4.73 -9.95
C LEU A 258 -17.68 -4.02 -11.25
N ARG A 259 -18.89 -3.45 -11.33
CA ARG A 259 -19.31 -2.64 -12.48
C ARG A 259 -18.42 -1.40 -12.63
N ARG A 260 -18.16 -0.66 -11.56
CA ARG A 260 -17.26 0.51 -11.60
C ARG A 260 -15.83 0.13 -11.96
N ALA A 261 -15.39 -1.05 -11.55
CA ALA A 261 -14.08 -1.60 -11.91
C ALA A 261 -13.99 -1.90 -13.40
N ALA A 262 -15.03 -2.50 -13.99
CA ALA A 262 -15.12 -2.71 -15.44
C ALA A 262 -15.21 -1.39 -16.22
N GLU A 263 -15.94 -0.41 -15.72
CA GLU A 263 -16.00 0.93 -16.32
C GLU A 263 -14.62 1.63 -16.26
N THR A 264 -13.90 1.51 -15.13
CA THR A 264 -12.53 2.00 -14.99
C THR A 264 -11.57 1.32 -15.96
N GLU A 265 -11.65 -0.01 -16.07
CA GLU A 265 -10.86 -0.79 -17.05
C GLU A 265 -11.13 -0.28 -18.48
N HIS A 266 -12.40 -0.12 -18.86
CA HIS A 266 -12.75 0.34 -20.20
C HIS A 266 -12.26 1.77 -20.50
N ILE A 267 -12.45 2.71 -19.56
CA ILE A 267 -12.03 4.11 -19.73
C ILE A 267 -10.51 4.22 -19.80
N LEU A 268 -9.77 3.50 -18.94
CA LEU A 268 -8.32 3.54 -18.92
C LEU A 268 -7.69 2.76 -20.08
N ALA A 269 -8.32 1.67 -20.53
CA ALA A 269 -7.90 0.97 -21.76
C ALA A 269 -7.96 1.88 -22.99
N ALA A 270 -8.96 2.77 -23.07
CA ALA A 270 -9.04 3.77 -24.13
C ALA A 270 -7.89 4.80 -24.09
N LEU A 271 -7.15 4.91 -22.98
CA LEU A 271 -5.93 5.73 -22.86
C LEU A 271 -4.66 5.01 -23.37
N GLY A 272 -4.78 3.76 -23.82
CA GLY A 272 -3.64 2.91 -24.17
C GLY A 272 -2.94 2.28 -22.95
N LEU A 273 -3.60 2.28 -21.79
CA LEU A 273 -3.14 1.54 -20.62
C LEU A 273 -3.65 0.10 -20.69
N THR A 274 -2.77 -0.88 -20.46
CA THR A 274 -3.21 -2.25 -20.23
C THR A 274 -3.79 -2.32 -18.82
N THR A 275 -5.11 -2.36 -18.72
CA THR A 275 -5.83 -2.42 -17.43
C THR A 275 -6.61 -3.72 -17.34
N ARG A 276 -6.73 -4.27 -16.13
CA ARG A 276 -7.44 -5.52 -15.88
C ARG A 276 -8.03 -5.50 -14.47
N VAL A 277 -9.32 -5.75 -14.35
CA VAL A 277 -9.96 -6.13 -13.08
C VAL A 277 -9.38 -7.46 -12.62
N LEU A 278 -8.90 -7.53 -11.38
CA LEU A 278 -8.28 -8.74 -10.85
C LEU A 278 -9.32 -9.79 -10.48
N ASP A 279 -9.13 -10.99 -11.01
CA ASP A 279 -9.81 -12.18 -10.55
C ASP A 279 -9.36 -12.59 -9.14
N ALA A 280 -10.07 -13.56 -8.56
CA ALA A 280 -9.82 -14.00 -7.20
C ALA A 280 -8.40 -14.55 -6.97
N SER A 281 -7.77 -15.17 -7.98
CA SER A 281 -6.40 -15.71 -7.89
C SER A 281 -5.37 -14.59 -7.94
N ALA A 282 -5.50 -13.64 -8.88
CA ALA A 282 -4.59 -12.50 -8.94
C ALA A 282 -4.73 -11.59 -7.71
N ALA A 283 -5.95 -11.37 -7.22
CA ALA A 283 -6.19 -10.62 -6.00
C ALA A 283 -5.57 -11.31 -4.78
N HIS A 284 -5.72 -12.62 -4.65
CA HIS A 284 -5.06 -13.41 -3.60
C HIS A 284 -3.54 -13.25 -3.66
N ARG A 285 -2.94 -13.42 -4.84
CA ARG A 285 -1.49 -13.26 -5.05
C ARG A 285 -1.00 -11.88 -4.60
N ILE A 286 -1.68 -10.81 -5.00
CA ILE A 286 -1.30 -9.45 -4.59
C ILE A 286 -1.37 -9.28 -3.07
N LEU A 287 -2.42 -9.81 -2.43
CA LEU A 287 -2.54 -9.74 -0.98
C LEU A 287 -1.42 -10.52 -0.27
N THR A 288 -1.06 -11.70 -0.78
CA THR A 288 0.06 -12.51 -0.26
C THR A 288 1.39 -11.77 -0.43
N GLU A 289 1.65 -11.20 -1.61
CA GLU A 289 2.84 -10.38 -1.90
C GLU A 289 2.91 -9.09 -1.06
N CYS A 290 1.78 -8.61 -0.52
CA CYS A 290 1.75 -7.48 0.41
C CYS A 290 2.07 -7.90 1.84
N LEU A 291 1.75 -9.14 2.23
CA LEU A 291 2.03 -9.68 3.56
C LEU A 291 3.46 -10.22 3.68
N ASP A 292 4.05 -10.66 2.57
CA ASP A 292 5.42 -11.16 2.48
C ASP A 292 6.16 -10.53 1.29
N PRO A 293 6.56 -9.24 1.41
CA PRO A 293 7.20 -8.52 0.33
C PRO A 293 8.60 -9.08 0.05
N GLY A 294 8.85 -9.50 -1.18
CA GLY A 294 10.12 -10.13 -1.59
C GLY A 294 10.21 -11.62 -1.26
N GLY A 295 9.15 -12.21 -0.68
CA GLY A 295 8.99 -13.65 -0.59
C GLY A 295 8.82 -14.31 -1.95
N TRP A 296 9.22 -15.58 -2.05
CA TRP A 296 8.99 -16.37 -3.26
C TRP A 296 7.55 -16.89 -3.27
N HIS A 297 6.75 -16.35 -4.18
CA HIS A 297 5.33 -16.70 -4.35
C HIS A 297 5.13 -17.40 -5.69
N PRO A 298 5.09 -18.75 -5.75
CA PRO A 298 4.90 -19.45 -7.01
C PRO A 298 3.54 -19.09 -7.64
N PHE A 299 3.54 -18.88 -8.97
CA PHE A 299 2.36 -18.44 -9.73
C PHE A 299 1.16 -19.40 -9.65
N THR A 300 1.39 -20.66 -9.25
CA THR A 300 0.42 -21.75 -9.18
C THR A 300 0.22 -22.28 -7.76
N ALA A 301 0.38 -21.43 -6.74
CA ALA A 301 -0.03 -21.81 -5.40
C ALA A 301 -1.55 -22.04 -5.34
N ALA A 302 -1.96 -23.27 -5.02
CA ALA A 302 -3.36 -23.57 -4.74
C ALA A 302 -3.86 -22.71 -3.57
N ARG A 303 -5.12 -22.25 -3.63
CA ARG A 303 -5.73 -21.53 -2.51
C ARG A 303 -5.81 -22.42 -1.27
N PRO A 304 -5.97 -21.85 -0.05
CA PRO A 304 -6.09 -22.64 1.18
C PRO A 304 -7.18 -23.71 1.14
N ASP A 305 -8.25 -23.48 0.38
CA ASP A 305 -9.39 -24.39 0.22
C ASP A 305 -9.34 -25.22 -1.07
N GLU A 306 -8.31 -25.04 -1.91
CA GLU A 306 -8.13 -25.78 -3.15
C GLU A 306 -7.19 -26.97 -2.93
N LEU A 307 -7.50 -28.08 -3.60
CA LEU A 307 -6.62 -29.25 -3.62
C LEU A 307 -5.31 -28.87 -4.32
N ILE A 308 -4.18 -29.14 -3.65
CA ILE A 308 -2.85 -28.99 -4.27
C ILE A 308 -2.72 -30.06 -5.35
N THR A 309 -2.95 -29.66 -6.59
CA THR A 309 -2.69 -30.51 -7.75
C THR A 309 -1.35 -30.15 -8.35
N SER A 310 -0.49 -31.14 -8.60
CA SER A 310 0.66 -30.94 -9.48
C SER A 310 0.14 -30.76 -10.91
N SER A 311 -0.09 -29.50 -11.31
CA SER A 311 -0.24 -29.17 -12.72
C SER A 311 1.15 -29.29 -13.35
N GLU A 312 1.46 -30.43 -13.97
CA GLU A 312 2.41 -30.41 -15.09
C GLU A 312 1.88 -29.36 -16.06
N ALA A 313 2.60 -28.24 -16.19
CA ALA A 313 2.27 -27.23 -17.18
C ALA A 313 2.28 -27.92 -18.55
N CYS A 314 1.08 -28.14 -19.10
CA CYS A 314 0.87 -28.62 -20.46
C CYS A 314 1.58 -27.62 -21.42
N PRO A 315 2.27 -28.12 -22.47
CA PRO A 315 3.25 -27.37 -23.28
C PRO A 315 2.72 -26.09 -23.93
#